data_AF-A0A7U1BB78-F1
#
_entry.id   AF-A0A7U1BB78-F1
#
_cell.length_a   1.000
_cell.length_b   1.000
_cell.length_c   1.000
_cell.angle_alpha   90.00
_cell.angle_beta   90.00
_cell.angle_gamma   90.00
#
_symmetry.space_group_name_H-M   'P 1'
#
loop_
_entity.id
_entity.type
_entity.pdbx_description
1 polymer ?
#
loop_
_entity_poly.entity_id
_entity_poly.type
_entity_poly.pdbx_seq_one_letter_code
_entity_poly.pdbx_strand_id
1 'polypeptide(L)' 'MNEVSEKQLLKDALEKFIYTIGVVCPNGREKGVAITNAETAYLWAEKSMGEYEQK' A
#
# COMPACT_ATOMS: atom_id res chain seq x y z
N MET A 1 -22.37 -3.72 10.96
CA MET A 1 -21.30 -2.94 10.31
C MET A 1 -20.11 -3.89 10.28
N ASN A 2 -19.74 -4.43 9.12
CA ASN A 2 -18.68 -5.43 9.06
C ASN A 2 -17.37 -4.75 9.45
N GLU A 3 -16.72 -5.20 10.52
CA GLU A 3 -15.38 -4.75 10.88
C GLU A 3 -14.43 -5.15 9.75
N VAL A 4 -13.91 -4.14 9.05
CA VAL A 4 -12.84 -4.34 8.07
C VAL A 4 -11.57 -4.55 8.86
N SER A 5 -10.90 -5.69 8.67
CA SER A 5 -9.63 -5.95 9.34
C SER A 5 -8.57 -4.94 8.90
N GLU A 6 -7.64 -4.61 9.80
CA GLU A 6 -6.53 -3.71 9.48
C GLU A 6 -5.72 -4.19 8.26
N LYS A 7 -5.61 -5.52 8.09
CA LYS A 7 -4.97 -6.13 6.93
C LYS A 7 -5.73 -5.85 5.63
N GLN A 8 -7.06 -5.87 5.67
CA GLN A 8 -7.88 -5.53 4.50
C GLN A 8 -7.79 -4.02 4.20
N LEU A 9 -7.79 -3.17 5.22
CA LEU A 9 -7.58 -1.72 5.05
C LEU A 9 -6.23 -1.42 4.38
N LEU A 10 -5.16 -2.10 4.80
CA LEU A 10 -3.82 -1.90 4.23
C LEU A 10 -3.76 -2.31 2.76
N LYS A 11 -4.38 -3.43 2.39
CA LYS A 11 -4.49 -3.88 0.99
C LYS A 11 -5.29 -2.90 0.13
N ASP A 12 -6.48 -2.52 0.60
CA ASP A 12 -7.35 -1.58 -0.11
C ASP A 12 -6.66 -0.22 -0.34
N ALA A 13 -5.86 0.22 0.63
CA ALA A 13 -5.09 1.46 0.52
C ALA A 13 -4.00 1.37 -0.57
N LEU A 14 -3.25 0.26 -0.62
CA LEU A 14 -2.25 0.03 -1.65
C LEU A 14 -2.88 0.01 -3.05
N GLU A 15 -3.97 -0.74 -3.23
CA GLU A 15 -4.66 -0.86 -4.53
C GLU A 15 -5.14 0.50 -5.05
N LYS A 16 -5.79 1.30 -4.18
CA LYS A 16 -6.26 2.65 -4.54
C LYS A 16 -5.10 3.58 -4.88
N PHE A 17 -3.99 3.47 -4.17
CA PHE A 17 -2.84 4.33 -4.39
C PHE A 17 -2.11 3.98 -5.69
N ILE A 18 -1.89 2.69 -5.98
CA ILE A 18 -1.34 2.23 -7.27
C ILE A 18 -2.26 2.65 -8.43
N TYR A 19 -3.58 2.48 -8.28
CA TYR A 19 -4.53 2.94 -9.29
C TYR A 19 -4.39 4.45 -9.56
N THR A 20 -4.31 5.25 -8.49
CA THR A 20 -4.15 6.71 -8.60
C THR A 20 -2.87 7.05 -9.35
N ILE A 21 -1.73 6.47 -8.98
CA ILE A 21 -0.44 6.64 -9.68
C ILE A 21 -0.57 6.22 -11.15
N GLY A 22 -1.25 5.09 -11.40
CA GLY A 22 -1.57 4.55 -12.71
C GLY A 22 -2.27 5.56 -13.63
N VAL A 23 -3.23 6.29 -13.09
CA VAL A 23 -4.06 7.25 -13.83
C VAL A 23 -3.40 8.62 -13.96
N VAL A 24 -2.80 9.14 -12.88
CA VAL A 24 -2.36 10.55 -12.83
C VAL A 24 -0.89 10.75 -13.20
N CYS A 25 -0.07 9.70 -13.20
CA CYS A 25 1.35 9.80 -13.53
C CYS A 25 1.62 9.30 -14.97
N PRO A 26 1.78 10.22 -15.95
CA PRO A 26 1.97 9.85 -17.35
C PRO A 26 3.40 9.41 -17.68
N ASN A 27 4.40 9.89 -16.92
CA ASN A 27 5.82 9.62 -17.19
C ASN A 27 6.24 8.28 -16.58
N GLY A 28 6.82 7.39 -17.39
CA GLY A 28 7.15 6.02 -16.98
C GLY A 28 8.16 5.92 -15.83
N ARG A 29 9.14 6.84 -15.75
CA ARG A 29 10.17 6.80 -14.69
C ARG A 29 9.60 7.18 -13.33
N GLU A 30 8.96 8.33 -13.23
CA GLU A 30 8.35 8.83 -11.98
C GLU A 30 7.22 7.89 -11.53
N LYS A 31 6.46 7.35 -12.49
CA LYS A 31 5.43 6.33 -12.23
C LYS A 31 6.02 5.07 -11.60
N GLY A 32 7.11 4.55 -12.17
CA GLY A 32 7.81 3.39 -11.62
C GLY A 32 8.31 3.65 -10.20
N VAL A 33 8.98 4.79 -9.97
CA VAL A 33 9.45 5.17 -8.63
C VAL A 33 8.30 5.28 -7.63
N ALA A 34 7.17 5.89 -8.02
CA ALA A 34 6.01 6.03 -7.15
C ALA A 34 5.37 4.68 -6.80
N ILE A 35 5.24 3.76 -7.76
CA ILE A 35 4.72 2.39 -7.51
C ILE A 35 5.65 1.63 -6.56
N THR A 36 6.96 1.61 -6.82
CA THR A 36 7.92 0.92 -5.94
C THR A 36 7.91 1.46 -4.51
N ASN A 37 7.78 2.79 -4.35
CA ASN A 37 7.67 3.40 -3.03
C ASN A 37 6.36 2.97 -2.31
N ALA A 38 5.24 2.90 -3.04
CA ALA A 38 3.97 2.43 -2.49
C ALA A 38 4.04 0.97 -2.01
N GLU A 39 4.62 0.08 -2.81
CA GLU A 39 4.84 -1.33 -2.45
C GLU A 39 5.75 -1.47 -1.24
N THR A 40 6.82 -0.68 -1.18
CA THR A 40 7.76 -0.68 -0.04
C THR A 40 7.06 -0.23 1.24
N ALA A 41 6.25 0.83 1.19
CA ALA A 41 5.48 1.30 2.34
C ALA A 41 4.46 0.25 2.82
N TYR A 42 3.80 -0.46 1.90
CA TYR A 42 2.92 -1.59 2.24
C TYR A 42 3.67 -2.67 3.02
N LEU A 43 4.85 -3.10 2.53
CA LEU A 43 5.64 -4.15 3.19
C LEU A 43 6.10 -3.74 4.60
N TRP A 44 6.48 -2.47 4.79
CA TRP A 44 6.83 -1.96 6.11
C TRP A 44 5.64 -1.93 7.06
N ALA A 45 4.47 -1.52 6.59
CA ALA A 45 3.25 -1.54 7.39
C ALA A 45 2.83 -2.97 7.75
N GLU A 46 2.82 -3.89 6.79
CA GLU A 46 2.47 -5.30 7.01
C GLU A 46 3.42 -5.94 8.03
N LYS A 47 4.74 -5.70 7.89
CA LYS A 47 5.73 -6.18 8.85
C LYS A 47 5.51 -5.60 10.24
N SER A 48 5.27 -4.29 10.35
CA SER A 48 5.02 -3.64 11.64
C SER A 48 3.80 -4.24 12.34
N MET A 49 2.73 -4.55 11.60
CA MET A 49 1.53 -5.19 12.16
C MET A 49 1.83 -6.60 12.68
N GLY A 50 2.61 -7.40 11.92
CA GLY A 50 3.03 -8.73 12.35
C GLY A 50 3.97 -8.73 13.58
N GLU A 51 4.78 -7.68 13.73
CA GLU A 51 5.63 -7.48 14.93
C GLU A 51 4.81 -7.03 16.17
N TYR A 52 3.67 -6.37 15.96
CA TYR A 52 2.74 -5.99 17.04
C TYR A 52 1.96 -7.20 17.58
N GLU A 53 1.61 -8.17 16.74
CA GLU A 53 0.90 -9.40 17.17
C GLU A 53 1.77 -10.38 17.99
N GLN A 54 3.10 -10.22 17.98
CA GLN A 54 4.04 -11.08 18.72
C GLN A 54 4.52 -10.50 20.07
N LYS A 55 4.06 -9.30 20.46
CA LYS A 55 4.37 -8.65 21.74
C LYS A 55 3.17 -8.68 22.68
#